data_AF-A0A7C8EA90-F1
#
_entry.id   AF-A0A7C8EA90-F1
#
_cell.length_a   1.000
_cell.length_b   1.000
_cell.length_c   1.000
_cell.angle_alpha   90.00
_cell.angle_beta   90.00
_cell.angle_gamma   90.00
#
_symmetry.space_group_name_H-M   'P 1'
#
loop_
_entity.id
_entity.type
_entity.pdbx_description
1 polymer ?
#
loop_
_entity_poly.entity_id
_entity_poly.type
_entity_poly.pdbx_seq_one_letter_code
_entity_poly.pdbx_strand_id
1 'polypeptide(L)'
;MGLWVGALNLGFLYAFTAMGIFITFRIYDFPDITVDGSFTLGAAASAVFIAMGWNPFLALAVAFIAGAAAGAATGLIHTRLKINGLLAGILVLTGLFSINLHV
;
A
#
# COMPACT_ATOMS: atom_id res chain seq x y z
N MET A 1 -22.83 14.51 -11.28
CA MET A 1 -22.42 14.60 -9.85
C MET A 1 -21.65 15.89 -9.64
N GLY A 2 -21.97 16.67 -8.61
CA GLY A 2 -21.22 17.89 -8.31
C GLY A 2 -19.77 17.57 -7.96
N LEU A 3 -18.82 18.36 -8.48
CA LEU A 3 -17.37 18.22 -8.25
C LEU A 3 -17.00 18.00 -6.78
N TRP A 4 -17.73 18.65 -5.87
CA TRP A 4 -17.55 18.55 -4.42
C TRP A 4 -17.75 17.14 -3.84
N VAL A 5 -18.68 16.35 -4.39
CA VAL A 5 -18.94 14.98 -3.93
C VAL A 5 -17.79 14.05 -4.32
N GLY A 6 -17.23 14.24 -5.52
CA GLY A 6 -16.06 13.49 -5.98
C GLY A 6 -14.82 13.81 -5.16
N ALA A 7 -14.59 15.09 -4.87
CA ALA A 7 -13.47 15.55 -4.05
C ALA A 7 -13.52 14.96 -2.62
N LEU A 8 -14.69 14.96 -1.99
CA LEU A 8 -14.87 14.35 -0.67
C LEU A 8 -14.62 12.85 -0.70
N ASN A 9 -15.14 12.14 -1.70
CA ASN A 9 -14.97 10.69 -1.79
C ASN A 9 -13.47 10.32 -1.93
N LEU A 10 -12.75 10.96 -2.87
CA LEU A 10 -11.31 10.74 -3.02
C LEU A 10 -10.53 11.14 -1.76
N GLY A 11 -10.92 12.24 -1.11
CA GLY A 11 -10.31 12.68 0.15
C GLY A 11 -10.40 11.63 1.25
N PHE A 12 -11.57 11.03 1.45
CA PHE A 12 -11.75 9.95 2.44
C PHE A 12 -11.01 8.67 2.07
N LEU A 13 -10.94 8.31 0.79
CA LEU A 13 -10.18 7.15 0.34
C LEU A 13 -8.66 7.34 0.58
N TYR A 14 -8.10 8.47 0.14
CA TYR A 14 -6.66 8.74 0.25
C TYR A 14 -6.20 9.18 1.64
N ALA A 15 -7.11 9.54 2.55
CA ALA A 15 -6.78 9.87 3.93
C ALA A 15 -6.02 8.73 4.63
N PHE A 16 -6.38 7.47 4.34
CA PHE A 16 -5.68 6.30 4.90
C PHE A 16 -4.24 6.18 4.38
N THR A 17 -4.03 6.39 3.08
CA THR A 17 -2.68 6.42 2.47
C THR A 17 -1.84 7.54 3.08
N ALA A 18 -2.41 8.74 3.24
CA ALA A 18 -1.74 9.87 3.87
C ALA A 18 -1.37 9.58 5.33
N MET A 19 -2.24 8.92 6.11
CA MET A 19 -1.92 8.48 7.47
C MET A 19 -0.77 7.48 7.51
N GLY A 20 -0.72 6.51 6.58
CA GLY A 20 0.39 5.57 6.49
C GLY A 20 1.73 6.25 6.25
N ILE A 21 1.78 7.19 5.29
CA ILE A 21 2.98 7.99 4.98
C ILE A 21 3.35 8.88 6.18
N PHE A 22 2.37 9.47 6.87
CA PHE A 22 2.62 10.27 8.05
C PHE A 22 3.28 9.45 9.17
N ILE A 23 2.83 8.22 9.40
CA ILE A 23 3.40 7.35 10.43
C ILE A 23 4.87 7.04 10.11
N THR A 24 5.20 6.65 8.88
CA THR A 24 6.58 6.31 8.51
C THR A 24 7.51 7.53 8.57
N PHE A 25 7.10 8.64 7.95
CA PHE A 25 7.93 9.85 7.88
C PHE A 25 8.05 10.59 9.21
N ARG A 26 6.95 10.76 9.95
CA ARG A 26 6.93 11.65 11.12
C ARG A 26 7.16 10.93 12.44
N ILE A 27 6.67 9.71 12.58
CA ILE A 27 6.79 8.96 13.84
C ILE A 27 8.04 8.10 13.80
N TYR A 28 8.27 7.38 12.71
CA TYR A 28 9.41 6.48 12.55
C TYR A 28 10.69 7.16 12.04
N ASP A 29 10.60 8.42 11.59
CA ASP A 29 11.68 9.15 10.89
C ASP A 29 12.32 8.33 9.76
N PHE A 30 11.49 7.51 9.11
CA PHE A 30 11.89 6.59 8.04
C PHE A 30 11.12 6.99 6.78
N PRO A 31 11.81 7.60 5.78
CA PRO A 31 11.15 8.18 4.62
C PRO A 31 10.73 7.09 3.62
N ASP A 32 9.68 6.35 3.96
CA ASP A 32 9.18 5.20 3.21
C ASP A 32 7.91 5.53 2.43
N ILE A 33 8.02 5.41 1.10
CA ILE A 33 6.92 5.58 0.15
C ILE A 33 6.27 4.26 -0.28
N THR A 34 6.65 3.12 0.31
CA THR A 34 6.05 1.79 0.05
C THR A 34 4.54 1.81 0.27
N VAL A 35 4.05 2.69 1.14
CA VAL A 35 2.62 2.86 1.45
C VAL A 35 1.79 3.02 0.17
N ASP A 36 2.27 3.76 -0.82
CA ASP A 36 1.56 4.01 -2.08
C ASP A 36 1.39 2.71 -2.92
N GLY A 37 2.44 1.89 -2.98
CA GLY A 37 2.42 0.59 -3.67
C GLY A 37 1.64 -0.48 -2.91
N SER A 38 1.74 -0.48 -1.57
CA SER A 38 1.01 -1.44 -0.73
C SER A 38 -0.50 -1.18 -0.71
N PHE A 39 -0.92 0.08 -0.81
CA PHE A 39 -2.33 0.47 -0.88
C PHE A 39 -2.98 -0.04 -2.17
N THR A 40 -2.32 0.17 -3.32
CA THR A 40 -2.78 -0.35 -4.62
C THR A 40 -2.80 -1.88 -4.66
N LEU A 41 -1.79 -2.55 -4.10
CA LEU A 41 -1.76 -4.00 -3.96
C LEU A 41 -2.94 -4.54 -3.13
N GLY A 42 -3.22 -3.92 -1.99
CA GLY A 42 -4.36 -4.31 -1.13
C GLY A 42 -5.70 -4.14 -1.83
N ALA A 43 -5.85 -3.06 -2.61
CA ALA A 43 -7.05 -2.81 -3.41
C ALA A 43 -7.20 -3.85 -4.53
N ALA A 44 -6.13 -4.14 -5.28
CA ALA A 44 -6.13 -5.12 -6.36
C ALA A 44 -6.44 -6.54 -5.84
N ALA A 45 -5.77 -6.96 -4.77
CA ALA A 45 -6.04 -8.26 -4.13
C ALA A 45 -7.50 -8.36 -3.66
N SER A 46 -8.01 -7.35 -2.95
CA SER A 46 -9.41 -7.33 -2.50
C SER A 46 -10.39 -7.44 -3.66
N ALA A 47 -10.16 -6.69 -4.75
CA ALA A 47 -11.01 -6.69 -5.93
C ALA A 47 -11.06 -8.08 -6.60
N VAL A 48 -9.92 -8.76 -6.74
CA VAL A 48 -9.85 -10.10 -7.32
C VAL A 48 -10.61 -11.12 -6.47
N PHE A 49 -10.37 -11.16 -5.16
CA PHE A 49 -11.06 -12.13 -4.29
C PHE A 49 -12.57 -11.87 -4.22
N ILE A 50 -13.00 -10.62 -4.17
CA ILE A 50 -14.42 -10.27 -4.20
C ILE A 50 -15.04 -10.68 -5.55
N ALA A 51 -14.36 -10.45 -6.67
CA ALA A 51 -14.83 -10.89 -7.99
C ALA A 51 -14.93 -12.42 -8.12
N MET A 52 -14.09 -13.17 -7.39
CA MET A 52 -14.17 -14.63 -7.26
C MET A 52 -15.27 -15.12 -6.31
N GLY A 53 -16.07 -14.22 -5.72
CA GLY A 53 -17.17 -14.56 -4.82
C GLY A 53 -16.76 -14.85 -3.37
N TRP A 54 -15.54 -14.48 -2.96
CA TRP A 54 -15.12 -14.62 -1.57
C TRP A 54 -15.84 -13.64 -0.65
N ASN A 55 -15.93 -14.00 0.64
CA ASN A 55 -16.48 -13.11 1.65
C ASN A 55 -15.60 -11.83 1.77
N PRO A 56 -16.18 -10.62 1.77
CA PRO A 56 -15.44 -9.36 1.88
C PRO A 56 -14.50 -9.28 3.09
N PHE A 57 -14.86 -9.89 4.23
CA PHE A 57 -14.01 -9.92 5.41
C PHE A 57 -12.74 -10.77 5.21
N LEU A 58 -12.85 -11.88 4.46
CA LEU A 58 -11.68 -12.70 4.11
C LEU A 58 -10.80 -11.97 3.09
N ALA A 59 -11.40 -11.31 2.11
CA ALA A 59 -10.65 -10.50 1.14
C ALA A 59 -9.85 -9.38 1.85
N LEU A 60 -10.44 -8.74 2.86
CA LEU A 60 -9.76 -7.74 3.68
C LEU A 60 -8.56 -8.32 4.45
N ALA A 61 -8.72 -9.52 5.02
CA ALA A 61 -7.62 -10.20 5.72
C ALA A 61 -6.46 -10.52 4.77
N VAL A 62 -6.75 -10.94 3.54
CA VAL A 62 -5.72 -11.19 2.51
C VAL A 62 -5.03 -9.89 2.09
N ALA A 63 -5.79 -8.81 1.89
CA ALA A 63 -5.22 -7.50 1.57
C ALA A 63 -4.31 -6.98 2.69
N PHE A 64 -4.69 -7.19 3.96
CA PHE A 64 -3.85 -6.85 5.10
C PHE A 64 -2.52 -7.61 5.09
N ILE A 65 -2.55 -8.93 4.83
CA ILE A 65 -1.34 -9.76 4.74
C ILE A 65 -0.46 -9.30 3.56
N ALA A 66 -1.07 -8.99 2.41
CA ALA A 66 -0.35 -8.51 1.24
C ALA A 66 0.36 -7.16 1.52
N GLY A 67 -0.33 -6.22 2.18
CA GLY A 67 0.26 -4.95 2.61
C GLY A 67 1.36 -5.13 3.66
N ALA A 68 1.18 -6.04 4.63
CA ALA A 68 2.20 -6.38 5.62
C ALA A 68 3.45 -7.00 4.96
N ALA A 69 3.27 -7.85 3.95
CA ALA A 69 4.36 -8.44 3.19
C ALA A 69 5.15 -7.38 2.41
N ALA A 70 4.48 -6.39 1.83
CA ALA A 70 5.12 -5.23 1.19
C ALA A 70 5.99 -4.45 2.18
N GLY A 71 5.45 -4.09 3.35
CA GLY A 71 6.22 -3.40 4.40
C GLY A 71 7.38 -4.23 4.94
N ALA A 72 7.19 -5.54 5.10
CA ALA A 72 8.24 -6.48 5.50
C ALA A 72 9.37 -6.56 4.46
N ALA A 73 9.04 -6.53 3.16
CA ALA A 73 10.04 -6.49 2.09
C ALA A 73 10.89 -5.23 2.18
N THR A 74 10.29 -4.05 2.40
CA THR A 74 11.03 -2.79 2.58
C THR A 74 11.94 -2.84 3.81
N GLY A 75 11.41 -3.33 4.93
CA GLY A 75 12.17 -3.53 6.16
C GLY A 75 13.35 -4.50 5.98
N LEU A 76 13.15 -5.59 5.25
CA LEU A 76 14.20 -6.56 4.94
C LEU A 76 15.30 -5.94 4.07
N ILE A 77 14.93 -5.19 3.03
CA ILE A 77 15.87 -4.51 2.15
C ILE A 77 16.69 -3.49 2.94
N HIS A 78 16.05 -2.70 3.80
CA HIS A 78 16.75 -1.73 4.62
C HIS A 78 17.69 -2.40 5.64
N THR A 79 17.21 -3.39 6.39
CA THR A 79 17.97 -4.02 7.49
C THR A 79 19.06 -4.99 7.03
N ARG A 80 18.81 -5.78 5.96
CA ARG A 80 19.74 -6.82 5.49
C ARG A 80 20.64 -6.33 4.37
N LEU A 81 20.11 -5.56 3.41
CA LEU A 81 20.89 -5.06 2.27
C LEU A 81 21.54 -3.69 2.55
N LYS A 82 21.23 -3.07 3.69
CA LYS A 82 21.79 -1.79 4.15
C LYS A 82 21.58 -0.65 3.14
N ILE A 83 20.49 -0.72 2.39
CA ILE A 83 20.08 0.33 1.46
C ILE A 83 19.40 1.45 2.26
N ASN A 84 19.54 2.70 1.82
CA ASN A 84 18.82 3.83 2.43
C ASN A 84 17.30 3.57 2.42
N GLY A 85 16.60 3.95 3.48
CA GLY A 85 15.16 3.76 3.62
C GLY A 85 14.34 4.29 2.45
N LEU A 86 14.69 5.46 1.92
CA LEU A 86 13.99 6.05 0.77
C LEU A 86 14.17 5.22 -0.50
N LEU A 87 15.39 4.74 -0.75
CA LEU A 87 15.70 3.86 -1.88
C LEU A 87 15.01 2.50 -1.74
N ALA A 88 14.98 1.93 -0.53
CA ALA A 88 14.25 0.70 -0.25
C ALA A 88 12.75 0.87 -0.56
N GLY A 89 12.16 2.00 -0.16
CA GLY A 89 10.76 2.31 -0.46
C GLY A 89 10.46 2.43 -1.94
N ILE A 90 11.30 3.15 -2.71
CA ILE A 90 11.14 3.28 -4.17
C ILE A 90 11.29 1.93 -4.88
N LEU A 91 12.22 1.08 -4.44
CA LEU A 91 12.44 -0.25 -5.01
C LEU A 91 11.22 -1.15 -4.83
N VAL A 92 10.66 -1.20 -3.62
CA VAL A 92 9.46 -2.01 -3.35
C VAL A 92 8.25 -1.43 -4.08
N LEU A 93 8.07 -0.10 -4.08
CA LEU A 93 7.01 0.56 -4.85
C LEU A 93 7.02 0.14 -6.33
N THR A 94 8.19 0.14 -6.96
CA THR A 94 8.35 -0.22 -8.38
C THR A 94 8.10 -1.72 -8.62
N GLY A 95 8.54 -2.58 -7.69
CA GLY A 95 8.23 -4.01 -7.72
C GLY A 95 6.73 -4.28 -7.60
N LEU A 96 6.06 -3.61 -6.66
CA LEU A 96 4.61 -3.71 -6.49
C LEU A 96 3.85 -3.16 -7.68
N PHE A 97 4.33 -2.07 -8.30
CA PHE A 97 3.74 -1.55 -9.53
C PHE A 97 3.75 -2.61 -10.65
N SER A 98 4.85 -3.35 -10.78
CA SER A 98 4.96 -4.45 -11.76
C SER A 98 3.98 -5.58 -11.47
N ILE A 99 3.77 -5.93 -10.19
CA ILE A 99 2.80 -6.94 -9.76
C ILE A 99 1.38 -6.46 -10.06
N ASN A 100 1.04 -5.22 -9.66
CA ASN A 100 -0.29 -4.65 -9.85
C ASN A 100 -0.71 -4.58 -11.32
N LEU A 101 0.23 -4.43 -12.26
CA LEU A 101 -0.08 -4.46 -13.70
C LEU A 101 -0.48 -5.85 -14.22
N HIS A 102 -0.16 -6.92 -13.50
CA HIS A 102 -0.49 -8.30 -13.88
C HIS A 102 -1.76 -8.84 -13.20
N VAL A 103 -2.27 -8.13 -12.19
CA VAL A 103 -3.49 -8.47 -11.45
C VAL A 103 -4.70 -7.89 -12.16
#